data_AF-A0A1H0PTN6-F1
#
_entry.id   AF-A0A1H0PTN6-F1
#
_cell.length_a   1.000
_cell.length_b   1.000
_cell.length_c   1.000
_cell.angle_alpha   90.00
_cell.angle_beta   90.00
_cell.angle_gamma   90.00
#
_symmetry.space_group_name_H-M   'P 1'
#
loop_
_entity.id
_entity.type
_entity.pdbx_description
1 polymer ?
#
loop_
_entity_poly.entity_id
_entity_poly.type
_entity_poly.pdbx_seq_one_letter_code
_entity_poly.pdbx_strand_id
1 'polypeptide(L)'
;MTTLTLIGKPDCHLCDVAEQIVETVVAELPEGAADRVTIEQASIADDAALYEKWWEKIPVVLIDGELHAHWRVSADRLRAALLAADTQGASA
;
A
#
# COMPACT_ATOMS: atom_id res chain seq x y z
N MET A 1 -14.63 -0.47 -0.87
CA MET A 1 -13.50 -1.27 -0.39
C MET A 1 -12.26 -0.64 -0.97
N THR A 2 -11.28 -0.34 -0.13
CA THR A 2 -10.04 0.35 -0.47
C THR A 2 -8.96 -0.68 -0.74
N THR A 3 -8.39 -0.70 -1.95
CA THR A 3 -7.33 -1.66 -2.31
C THR A 3 -5.96 -1.03 -2.07
N LEU A 4 -5.22 -1.55 -1.10
CA LEU A 4 -3.83 -1.17 -0.85
C LEU A 4 -2.91 -2.15 -1.57
N THR A 5 -2.19 -1.70 -2.59
CA THR A 5 -1.23 -2.54 -3.31
C THR A 5 0.20 -2.17 -2.92
N LEU A 6 0.96 -3.12 -2.39
CA LEU A 6 2.39 -2.98 -2.15
C LEU A 6 3.16 -3.61 -3.31
N ILE A 7 3.83 -2.77 -4.09
CA ILE A 7 4.69 -3.19 -5.19
C ILE A 7 6.14 -3.17 -4.71
N GLY A 8 6.77 -4.34 -4.67
CA GLY A 8 8.14 -4.54 -4.22
C GLY A 8 8.91 -5.53 -5.07
N LYS A 9 9.99 -6.06 -4.51
CA LYS A 9 10.71 -7.21 -5.05
C LYS A 9 11.17 -8.10 -3.90
N PRO A 10 11.37 -9.41 -4.14
CA PRO A 10 12.03 -10.27 -3.18
C PRO A 10 13.46 -9.77 -2.88
N ASP A 11 13.94 -10.08 -1.67
CA ASP A 11 15.28 -9.69 -1.19
C ASP A 11 15.49 -8.16 -1.18
N CYS A 12 14.49 -7.42 -0.67
CA CYS A 12 14.56 -5.97 -0.54
C CYS A 12 14.14 -5.52 0.85
N HIS A 13 15.13 -5.17 1.67
CA HIS A 13 14.92 -4.71 3.04
C HIS A 13 13.91 -3.56 3.18
N LEU A 14 13.87 -2.65 2.21
CA LEU A 14 12.88 -1.56 2.22
C LEU A 14 11.45 -2.05 1.98
N CYS A 15 11.27 -3.11 1.18
CA CYS A 15 9.97 -3.72 0.94
C CYS A 15 9.47 -4.45 2.20
N ASP A 16 10.35 -5.17 2.91
CA ASP A 16 10.01 -5.81 4.20
C ASP A 16 9.53 -4.79 5.22
N VAL A 17 10.23 -3.64 5.32
CA VAL A 17 9.83 -2.55 6.21
C VAL A 17 8.49 -1.96 5.80
N ALA A 18 8.25 -1.78 4.50
CA ALA A 18 6.97 -1.26 4.00
C ALA A 18 5.81 -2.21 4.30
N GLU A 19 6.00 -3.52 4.13
CA GLU A 19 5.03 -4.57 4.47
C GLU A 19 4.65 -4.50 5.95
N GLN A 20 5.64 -4.52 6.85
CA GLN A 20 5.38 -4.43 8.28
C GLN A 20 4.62 -3.17 8.67
N ILE A 21 4.93 -2.02 8.03
CA ILE A 21 4.20 -0.77 8.25
C ILE A 21 2.75 -0.90 7.79
N VAL A 22 2.50 -1.48 6.61
CA VAL A 22 1.16 -1.70 6.08
C VAL A 22 0.35 -2.59 7.03
N GLU A 23 0.89 -3.74 7.42
CA GLU A 23 0.23 -4.67 8.34
C GLU A 23 -0.08 -4.01 9.69
N THR A 24 0.90 -3.29 10.25
CA THR A 24 0.72 -2.55 11.52
C THR A 24 -0.39 -1.52 11.40
N VAL A 25 -0.38 -0.70 10.34
CA VAL A 25 -1.38 0.34 10.13
C VAL A 25 -2.77 -0.27 10.00
N VAL A 26 -2.92 -1.31 9.18
CA VAL A 26 -4.22 -1.97 8.97
C VAL A 26 -4.73 -2.61 10.26
N ALA A 27 -3.84 -3.20 11.08
CA ALA A 27 -4.21 -3.73 12.39
C ALA A 27 -4.61 -2.64 13.41
N GLU A 28 -4.08 -1.42 13.28
CA GLU A 28 -4.43 -0.29 14.15
C GLU A 28 -5.63 0.54 13.65
N LEU A 29 -6.18 0.22 12.47
CA LEU A 29 -7.39 0.85 11.96
C LEU A 29 -8.62 0.41 12.77
N PRO A 30 -9.65 1.27 12.88
CA PRO A 30 -10.92 0.87 13.49
C PRO A 30 -11.56 -0.28 12.70
N GLU A 31 -12.23 -1.20 13.40
CA GLU A 31 -12.76 -2.46 12.84
C GLU A 31 -13.56 -2.27 11.54
N GLY A 32 -14.37 -1.22 11.45
CA GLY A 32 -15.16 -0.91 10.25
C GLY A 32 -14.35 -0.44 9.04
N ALA A 33 -13.20 0.19 9.25
CA ALA A 33 -12.30 0.60 8.17
C ALA A 33 -11.35 -0.53 7.78
N ALA A 34 -10.82 -1.27 8.74
CA ALA A 34 -9.93 -2.42 8.50
C ALA A 34 -10.61 -3.48 7.61
N ASP A 35 -11.88 -3.80 7.87
CA ASP A 35 -12.67 -4.75 7.07
C ASP A 35 -12.86 -4.31 5.60
N ARG A 36 -12.75 -3.01 5.35
CA ARG A 36 -12.89 -2.42 4.01
C ARG A 36 -11.57 -2.29 3.27
N VAL A 37 -10.44 -2.58 3.90
CA VAL A 37 -9.10 -2.50 3.29
C VAL A 37 -8.68 -3.89 2.80
N THR A 38 -8.30 -3.98 1.53
CA THR A 38 -7.73 -5.19 0.94
C THR A 38 -6.26 -4.94 0.65
N ILE A 39 -5.37 -5.78 1.20
CA ILE A 39 -3.93 -5.70 0.95
C ILE A 39 -3.58 -6.63 -0.21
N GLU A 40 -3.00 -6.08 -1.26
CA GLU A 40 -2.51 -6.79 -2.44
C GLU A 40 -0.99 -6.67 -2.49
N GLN A 41 -0.30 -7.76 -2.79
CA GLN A 41 1.15 -7.76 -2.96
C GLN A 41 1.50 -8.02 -4.41
N ALA A 42 2.37 -7.18 -4.96
CA ALA A 42 2.82 -7.29 -6.32
C ALA A 42 4.34 -7.17 -6.38
N SER A 43 4.95 -7.92 -7.29
CA SER A 43 6.40 -8.00 -7.41
C SER A 43 6.84 -7.58 -8.80
N ILE A 44 7.77 -6.63 -8.87
CA ILE A 44 8.41 -6.25 -10.13
C ILE A 44 9.30 -7.38 -10.67
N ALA A 45 9.66 -8.39 -9.87
CA ALA A 45 10.47 -9.50 -10.33
C ALA A 45 9.65 -10.51 -11.16
N ASP A 46 8.33 -10.56 -10.92
CA ASP A 46 7.41 -11.51 -11.55
C ASP A 46 6.66 -10.88 -12.72
N ASP A 47 6.61 -9.54 -12.78
CA ASP A 47 5.80 -8.79 -13.74
C ASP A 47 6.61 -7.70 -14.47
N ALA A 48 6.87 -7.91 -15.75
CA ALA A 48 7.69 -7.01 -16.56
C ALA A 48 7.07 -5.61 -16.69
N ALA A 49 5.73 -5.51 -16.73
CA ALA A 49 5.04 -4.23 -16.83
C ALA A 49 5.20 -3.40 -15.54
N LEU A 50 5.19 -4.07 -14.38
CA LEU A 50 5.48 -3.41 -13.10
C LEU A 50 6.94 -3.03 -12.99
N TYR A 51 7.85 -3.89 -13.48
CA TYR A 51 9.28 -3.58 -13.55
C TYR A 51 9.50 -2.29 -14.33
N GLU A 52 9.09 -2.20 -15.59
CA GLU A 52 9.32 -1.01 -16.42
C GLU A 52 8.76 0.28 -15.79
N LYS A 53 7.65 0.19 -15.06
CA LYS A 53 6.98 1.36 -14.47
C LYS A 53 7.55 1.78 -13.11
N TRP A 54 7.97 0.83 -12.28
CA TRP A 54 8.23 1.06 -10.85
C TRP A 54 9.62 0.66 -10.36
N TRP A 55 10.46 0.03 -11.19
CA TRP A 55 11.76 -0.51 -10.76
C TRP A 55 12.70 0.51 -10.06
N GLU A 56 12.63 1.79 -10.42
CA GLU A 56 13.44 2.87 -9.81
C GLU A 56 12.82 3.45 -8.53
N LYS A 57 11.57 3.07 -8.21
CA LYS A 57 10.74 3.68 -7.17
C LYS A 57 10.33 2.72 -6.06
N ILE A 58 10.63 1.42 -6.18
CA ILE A 58 10.30 0.44 -5.14
C ILE A 58 10.95 0.77 -3.77
N PRO A 59 10.28 0.49 -2.65
CA PRO A 59 8.91 0.00 -2.53
C PRO A 59 7.88 1.07 -2.93
N VAL A 60 6.83 0.67 -3.62
CA VAL A 60 5.71 1.54 -4.03
C VAL A 60 4.44 1.07 -3.35
N VAL A 61 3.69 2.01 -2.77
CA VAL A 61 2.37 1.76 -2.19
C VAL A 61 1.33 2.48 -3.04
N LEU A 62 0.35 1.74 -3.51
CA LEU A 62 -0.83 2.27 -4.19
C LEU A 62 -2.06 2.13 -3.27
N ILE A 63 -2.96 3.09 -3.34
CA ILE A 63 -4.28 3.04 -2.70
C ILE A 63 -5.32 3.23 -3.81
N ASP A 64 -6.18 2.25 -4.00
CA ASP A 64 -7.17 2.20 -5.09
C ASP A 64 -6.55 2.43 -6.49
N GLY A 65 -5.31 1.94 -6.67
CA GLY A 65 -4.52 2.10 -7.89
C GLY A 65 -3.80 3.45 -8.03
N GLU A 66 -4.00 4.38 -7.09
CA GLU A 66 -3.33 5.68 -7.07
C GLU A 66 -2.03 5.63 -6.25
N LEU A 67 -0.97 6.27 -6.75
CA LEU A 67 0.33 6.30 -6.09
C LEU A 67 0.26 7.07 -4.77
N HIS A 68 0.36 6.36 -3.65
CA HIS A 68 0.38 6.95 -2.33
C HIS A 68 1.80 7.30 -1.86
N ALA A 69 2.72 6.32 -1.94
CA ALA A 69 4.09 6.49 -1.47
C ALA A 69 5.07 5.67 -2.29
N HIS A 70 6.32 6.14 -2.35
CA HIS A 70 7.44 5.38 -2.90
C HIS A 70 8.71 5.64 -2.08
N TRP A 71 9.64 4.67 -2.04
CA TRP A 71 10.88 4.63 -1.23
C TRP A 71 10.69 4.61 0.29
N ARG A 72 9.91 5.54 0.85
CA ARG A 72 9.67 5.66 2.29
C ARG A 72 8.17 5.68 2.57
N VAL A 73 7.70 4.61 3.18
CA VAL A 73 6.33 4.50 3.68
C VAL A 73 6.30 5.02 5.11
N SER A 74 5.34 5.88 5.42
CA SER A 74 5.13 6.41 6.76
C SER A 74 3.80 5.89 7.28
N ALA A 75 3.81 5.19 8.43
CA ALA A 75 2.61 4.62 9.04
C ALA A 75 1.50 5.65 9.24
N ASP A 76 1.85 6.82 9.78
CA ASP A 76 0.91 7.91 10.04
C ASP A 76 0.23 8.43 8.77
N ARG A 77 1.00 8.61 7.68
CA ARG A 77 0.45 9.07 6.40
C ARG A 77 -0.41 8.01 5.73
N LEU A 78 0.00 6.75 5.81
CA LEU A 78 -0.75 5.63 5.26
C LEU A 78 -2.10 5.51 5.97
N ARG A 79 -2.09 5.57 7.32
CA ARG A 79 -3.30 5.55 8.14
C ARG A 79 -4.25 6.68 7.77
N ALA A 80 -3.73 7.91 7.69
CA ALA A 80 -4.54 9.07 7.33
C ALA A 80 -5.17 8.92 5.94
N ALA A 81 -4.42 8.39 4.96
CA ALA A 81 -4.93 8.14 3.63
C ALA A 81 -5.99 7.03 3.58
N LEU A 82 -5.82 5.95 4.33
CA LEU A 82 -6.82 4.87 4.42
C LEU A 82 -8.13 5.35 5.06
N LEU A 83 -8.04 6.15 6.13
CA LEU A 83 -9.21 6.77 6.76
C LEU A 83 -9.91 7.77 5.82
N ALA A 84 -9.14 8.54 5.07
CA ALA A 84 -9.68 9.46 4.07
C ALA A 84 -10.33 8.70 2.90
N ALA A 85 -9.72 7.61 2.43
CA ALA A 85 -10.25 6.77 1.36
C ALA A 85 -11.56 6.08 1.78
N ASP A 86 -11.66 5.59 3.01
CA ASP A 86 -12.90 5.07 3.59
C ASP A 86 -14.04 6.11 3.55
N THR A 87 -13.72 7.37 3.90
CA THR A 87 -14.70 8.47 3.89
C THR A 87 -15.14 8.83 2.45
N GLN A 88 -14.23 8.77 1.48
CA GLN A 88 -14.52 9.06 0.07
C GLN A 88 -15.34 7.95 -0.59
N GLY A 89 -15.12 6.69 -0.22
CA GLY A 89 -15.94 5.56 -0.65
C GLY A 89 -17.36 5.55 -0.07
N ALA A 90 -17.62 6.31 1.01
CA ALA A 90 -18.94 6.48 1.61
C ALA A 90 -19.77 7.63 0.98
N SER A 91 -19.19 8.38 0.03
CA SER A 91 -19.83 9.52 -0.63
C SER A 91 -20.44 9.20 -2.01
N ALA A 92 -20.55 7.92 -2.37
CA ALA A 92 -21.15 7.45 -3.62
C ALA A 92 -22.51 6.77 -3.40
#